data_AF-A0A182JU18-F1
#
_entry.id   AF-A0A182JU18-F1
#
_cell.length_a   1.000
_cell.length_b   1.000
_cell.length_c   1.000
_cell.angle_alpha   90.00
_cell.angle_beta   90.00
_cell.angle_gamma   90.00
#
_symmetry.space_group_name_H-M   'P 1'
#
loop_
_entity.id
_entity.type
_entity.pdbx_description
1 polymer ?
#
loop_
_entity_poly.entity_id
_entity_poly.type
_entity_poly.pdbx_seq_one_letter_code
_entity_poly.pdbx_strand_id
1 'polypeptide(L)'
;MEPFTCFMDVENSRSYIDELYSEENCKCQEAIVCLKNAVIGSNKKKGSIISQGIVPRLIALLCNAGKPLQLRIDAGIVLGSLAKGTESQVLSLMRFNIVEVLITIIFDPSTNERLMETCLGALQTVVQYPFAPLDLIHSDINNIKRLIQIASPRSSFACQMYVVNIFVPLCHSSHQQKNLCQAEVIPFLARLMICDNTTLQVPALKCLAAMCFTNKSVSNIVHATYHADRSILDILTALLSRTRDVQVQLSASRCLTYLHRAGSLPAEDYRIVYKTLPCLARLCSDEFEEDTRATAAETLAYLAEIDSELQRLAAISNHLIASLANLVKCPSVLSRQGAFRCFASLAANDEEIRKRIIEMDGLMEEVLSGLKDGCPEDHSVWRPLMDLLSGDPSLELQTVVTSTICNLLLEFSPAKEPMLESGAVEMLCELTKHPDPALRLNGSWALMNMAFQAEQHVKTKIINTLGTDRIFQLLGDRDERVIMKTLGLLRNLLSNTLHIETIMSEHSSEVLRAVSLVLDDPHPPEVKEQAIIIIGNITAGARDEDYVLQDEKIVKKIRDFLVANDNKLQMGAVFVVRNLLDKSGRQQILRQWGFLENLEQLLHMTPQHSQFYEEYHTG
;
A
#
# COMPACT_ATOMS: atom_id res chain seq x y z
N MET A 1 -33.30 -31.20 -39.41
CA MET A 1 -32.28 -32.21 -39.04
C MET A 1 -31.00 -31.82 -39.76
N GLU A 2 -30.18 -30.99 -39.12
CA GLU A 2 -28.80 -30.76 -39.58
C GLU A 2 -27.92 -31.87 -38.99
N PRO A 3 -27.15 -32.59 -39.81
CA PRO A 3 -26.31 -33.66 -39.31
C PRO A 3 -24.98 -33.10 -38.78
N PHE A 4 -24.68 -33.41 -37.52
CA PHE A 4 -23.37 -33.73 -36.95
C PHE A 4 -22.12 -33.09 -37.60
N THR A 5 -21.82 -31.83 -37.25
CA THR A 5 -20.49 -31.21 -37.46
C THR A 5 -19.52 -31.44 -36.29
N CYS A 6 -19.95 -32.10 -35.21
CA CYS A 6 -19.12 -32.37 -34.02
C CYS A 6 -18.17 -33.59 -34.19
N PHE A 7 -18.42 -34.49 -35.14
CA PHE A 7 -17.64 -35.74 -35.27
C PHE A 7 -16.37 -35.59 -36.13
N MET A 8 -16.32 -34.67 -37.11
CA MET A 8 -15.16 -34.55 -38.03
C MET A 8 -13.93 -33.87 -37.42
N ASP A 9 -14.09 -33.00 -36.42
CA ASP A 9 -12.95 -32.30 -35.78
C ASP A 9 -12.18 -33.21 -34.79
N VAL A 10 -12.79 -34.32 -34.36
CA VAL A 10 -12.19 -35.28 -33.40
C VAL A 10 -11.29 -36.30 -34.10
N GLU A 11 -11.56 -36.65 -35.36
CA GLU A 11 -10.76 -37.61 -36.12
C GLU A 11 -9.44 -37.01 -36.62
N ASN A 12 -9.46 -35.76 -37.10
CA ASN A 12 -8.23 -35.05 -37.52
C ASN A 12 -7.32 -34.68 -36.35
N SER A 13 -7.85 -34.57 -35.13
CA SER A 13 -7.04 -34.28 -33.94
C SER A 13 -6.33 -35.50 -33.39
N ARG A 14 -6.86 -36.72 -33.59
CA ARG A 14 -6.22 -37.97 -33.13
C ARG A 14 -5.02 -38.39 -33.98
N SER A 15 -5.04 -38.16 -35.30
CA SER A 15 -4.00 -38.72 -36.18
C SER A 15 -2.59 -38.21 -35.86
N TYR A 16 -2.42 -36.90 -35.63
CA TYR A 16 -1.10 -36.35 -35.31
C TYR A 16 -0.66 -36.69 -33.88
N ILE A 17 -1.59 -37.01 -32.97
CA ILE A 17 -1.22 -37.41 -31.60
C ILE A 17 -0.59 -38.80 -31.63
N ASP A 18 -1.17 -39.74 -32.38
CA ASP A 18 -0.62 -41.09 -32.52
C ASP A 18 0.75 -41.05 -33.22
N GLU A 19 0.90 -40.21 -34.24
CA GLU A 19 2.17 -40.01 -34.96
C GLU A 19 3.29 -39.41 -34.08
N LEU A 20 2.96 -38.68 -33.01
CA LEU A 20 3.93 -38.16 -32.05
C LEU A 20 4.65 -39.28 -31.27
N TYR A 21 4.02 -40.46 -31.16
CA TYR A 21 4.60 -41.66 -30.53
C TYR A 21 5.38 -42.55 -31.51
N SER A 22 5.38 -42.22 -32.81
CA SER A 22 6.14 -42.96 -33.81
C SER A 22 7.65 -42.99 -33.50
N GLU A 23 8.34 -44.02 -33.98
CA GLU A 23 9.81 -44.09 -33.96
C GLU A 23 10.43 -43.26 -35.09
N GLU A 24 9.69 -43.04 -36.17
CA GLU A 24 10.12 -42.27 -37.34
C GLU A 24 10.15 -40.77 -37.03
N ASN A 25 11.34 -40.18 -37.09
CA ASN A 25 11.53 -38.76 -36.78
C ASN A 25 10.76 -37.82 -37.73
N CYS A 26 10.53 -38.20 -38.99
CA CYS A 26 9.75 -37.41 -39.94
C CYS A 26 8.28 -37.29 -39.51
N LYS A 27 7.63 -38.40 -39.16
CA LYS A 27 6.25 -38.43 -38.66
C LYS A 27 6.11 -37.63 -37.36
N CYS A 28 7.03 -37.80 -36.42
CA CYS A 28 7.04 -36.99 -35.20
C CYS A 28 7.20 -35.49 -35.47
N GLN A 29 8.00 -35.12 -36.48
CA GLN A 29 8.22 -33.72 -36.86
C GLN A 29 6.98 -33.10 -37.50
N GLU A 30 6.26 -33.83 -38.35
CA GLU A 30 4.99 -33.36 -38.93
C GLU A 30 3.92 -33.22 -37.84
N ALA A 31 3.82 -34.24 -36.98
CA ALA A 31 2.90 -34.26 -35.84
C ALA A 31 3.11 -33.08 -34.88
N ILE A 32 4.36 -32.78 -34.51
CA ILE A 32 4.65 -31.70 -33.55
C ILE A 32 4.37 -30.32 -34.13
N VAL A 33 4.52 -30.15 -35.45
CA VAL A 33 4.18 -28.89 -36.13
C VAL A 33 2.66 -28.68 -36.12
N CYS A 34 1.88 -29.73 -36.39
CA CYS A 34 0.43 -29.71 -36.24
C CYS A 34 0.01 -29.37 -34.80
N LEU A 35 0.63 -30.03 -33.81
CA LEU A 35 0.39 -29.78 -32.39
C LEU A 35 0.72 -28.34 -32.00
N LYS A 36 1.85 -27.80 -32.44
CA LYS A 36 2.27 -26.42 -32.22
C LYS A 36 1.22 -25.43 -32.73
N ASN A 37 0.69 -25.65 -33.92
CA ASN A 37 -0.36 -24.78 -34.48
C ASN A 37 -1.68 -24.92 -33.72
N ALA A 38 -1.98 -26.10 -33.18
CA ALA A 38 -3.21 -26.36 -32.42
C ALA A 38 -3.23 -25.69 -31.03
N VAL A 39 -2.08 -25.57 -30.34
CA VAL A 39 -2.00 -25.00 -28.98
C VAL A 39 -1.98 -23.48 -28.93
N ILE A 40 -1.79 -22.80 -30.07
CA ILE A 40 -1.68 -21.34 -30.12
C ILE A 40 -3.06 -20.72 -29.87
N GLY A 41 -3.12 -19.75 -28.95
CA GLY A 41 -4.26 -18.86 -28.76
C GLY A 41 -5.52 -19.44 -28.08
N SER A 42 -5.58 -20.75 -27.76
CA SER A 42 -6.79 -21.35 -27.17
C SER A 42 -6.52 -22.16 -25.89
N ASN A 43 -6.94 -21.64 -24.74
CA ASN A 43 -6.84 -22.35 -23.45
C ASN A 43 -7.62 -23.66 -23.45
N LYS A 44 -8.74 -23.77 -24.19
CA LYS A 44 -9.51 -25.03 -24.31
C LYS A 44 -8.69 -26.13 -24.99
N LYS A 45 -7.99 -25.80 -26.09
CA LYS A 45 -7.13 -26.76 -26.80
C LYS A 45 -5.91 -27.17 -25.96
N LYS A 46 -5.27 -26.21 -25.29
CA LYS A 46 -4.17 -26.49 -24.33
C LYS A 46 -4.61 -27.47 -23.24
N GLY A 47 -5.76 -27.23 -22.61
CA GLY A 47 -6.32 -28.12 -21.58
C GLY A 47 -6.60 -29.53 -22.11
N SER A 48 -7.16 -29.64 -23.32
CA SER A 48 -7.40 -30.94 -23.97
C SER A 48 -6.11 -31.74 -24.16
N ILE A 49 -5.06 -31.12 -24.71
CA ILE A 49 -3.75 -31.75 -24.95
C ILE A 49 -3.09 -32.20 -23.65
N ILE A 50 -3.19 -31.41 -22.58
CA ILE A 50 -2.68 -31.79 -21.25
C ILE A 50 -3.46 -33.01 -20.73
N SER A 51 -4.79 -33.00 -20.82
CA SER A 51 -5.65 -34.10 -20.34
C SER A 51 -5.43 -35.42 -21.10
N GLN A 52 -4.95 -35.36 -22.34
CA GLN A 52 -4.62 -36.53 -23.16
C GLN A 52 -3.24 -37.13 -22.84
N GLY A 53 -2.51 -36.60 -21.85
CA GLY A 53 -1.25 -37.19 -21.40
C GLY A 53 -0.08 -36.99 -22.38
N ILE A 54 -0.11 -35.95 -23.21
CA ILE A 54 0.93 -35.67 -24.21
C ILE A 54 2.21 -35.06 -23.58
N VAL A 55 2.09 -34.43 -22.41
CA VAL A 55 3.19 -33.70 -21.74
C VAL A 55 4.44 -34.57 -21.48
N PRO A 56 4.34 -35.80 -20.92
CA PRO A 56 5.50 -36.69 -20.78
C PRO A 56 6.23 -36.98 -22.08
N ARG A 57 5.48 -37.15 -23.19
CA ARG A 57 6.08 -37.41 -24.50
C ARG A 57 6.83 -36.20 -25.02
N LEU A 58 6.31 -34.99 -24.84
CA LEU A 58 7.01 -33.76 -25.20
C LEU A 58 8.31 -33.59 -24.41
N ILE A 59 8.29 -33.88 -23.10
CA ILE A 59 9.49 -33.86 -22.25
C ILE A 59 10.51 -34.90 -22.73
N ALA A 60 10.07 -36.13 -23.05
CA ALA A 60 10.95 -37.17 -23.57
C ALA A 60 11.60 -36.79 -24.91
N LEU A 61 10.84 -36.17 -25.82
CA LEU A 61 11.38 -35.66 -27.09
C LEU A 61 12.39 -34.54 -26.86
N LEU A 62 12.09 -33.61 -25.96
CA LEU A 62 12.96 -32.48 -25.61
C LEU A 62 14.31 -32.93 -25.02
N CYS A 63 14.29 -33.90 -24.11
CA CYS A 63 15.49 -34.38 -23.39
C CYS A 63 16.38 -35.32 -24.21
N ASN A 64 15.84 -35.98 -25.25
CA ASN A 64 16.59 -36.99 -25.99
C ASN A 64 17.59 -36.37 -26.98
N ALA A 65 18.88 -36.38 -26.62
CA ALA A 65 19.96 -35.86 -27.46
C ALA A 65 20.11 -36.56 -28.83
N GLY A 66 19.60 -37.79 -28.98
CA GLY A 66 19.59 -38.51 -30.25
C GLY A 66 18.47 -38.10 -31.22
N LYS A 67 17.52 -37.26 -30.78
CA LYS A 67 16.46 -36.72 -31.65
C LYS A 67 16.94 -35.49 -32.41
N PRO A 68 16.41 -35.23 -33.63
CA PRO A 68 16.78 -34.06 -34.41
C PRO A 68 16.59 -32.76 -33.62
N LEU A 69 17.52 -31.81 -33.77
CA LEU A 69 17.49 -30.53 -33.06
C LEU A 69 16.15 -29.79 -33.26
N GLN A 70 15.63 -29.78 -34.48
CA GLN A 70 14.37 -29.10 -34.79
C GLN A 70 13.18 -29.70 -34.03
N LEU A 71 13.13 -31.04 -33.90
CA LEU A 71 12.09 -31.74 -33.15
C LEU A 71 12.13 -31.38 -31.65
N ARG A 72 13.35 -31.28 -31.09
CA ARG A 72 13.57 -30.86 -29.70
C ARG A 72 13.13 -29.41 -29.48
N ILE A 73 13.47 -28.52 -30.41
CA ILE A 73 13.05 -27.10 -30.37
C ILE A 73 11.52 -26.99 -30.42
N ASP A 74 10.87 -27.68 -31.36
CA ASP A 74 9.41 -27.64 -31.47
C ASP A 74 8.73 -28.20 -30.21
N ALA A 75 9.29 -29.23 -29.57
CA ALA A 75 8.80 -29.73 -28.29
C ALA A 75 8.90 -28.67 -27.18
N GLY A 76 10.02 -27.95 -27.10
CA GLY A 76 10.20 -26.83 -26.19
C GLY A 76 9.20 -25.69 -26.44
N ILE A 77 8.94 -25.35 -27.72
CA ILE A 77 7.95 -24.33 -28.10
C ILE A 77 6.54 -24.73 -27.66
N VAL A 78 6.15 -25.99 -27.89
CA VAL A 78 4.83 -26.49 -27.47
C VAL A 78 4.71 -26.43 -25.95
N LEU A 79 5.71 -26.89 -25.20
CA LEU A 79 5.72 -26.81 -23.73
C LEU A 79 5.63 -25.36 -23.24
N GLY A 80 6.38 -24.44 -23.84
CA GLY A 80 6.29 -23.01 -23.53
C GLY A 80 4.92 -22.40 -23.87
N SER A 81 4.24 -22.88 -24.91
CA SER A 81 2.88 -22.46 -25.25
C SER A 81 1.84 -22.99 -24.25
N LEU A 82 1.98 -24.24 -23.82
CA LEU A 82 1.16 -24.83 -22.76
C LEU A 82 1.33 -24.09 -21.43
N ALA A 83 2.54 -23.61 -21.13
CA ALA A 83 2.83 -22.79 -19.95
C ALA A 83 2.15 -21.40 -19.96
N LYS A 84 1.66 -20.92 -21.10
CA LYS A 84 0.84 -19.69 -21.22
C LYS A 84 -0.66 -19.97 -21.03
N GLY A 85 -1.01 -21.03 -20.31
CA GLY A 85 -2.38 -21.49 -20.09
C GLY A 85 -3.00 -20.91 -18.81
N THR A 86 -4.10 -21.51 -18.35
CA THR A 86 -4.67 -21.19 -17.03
C THR A 86 -3.81 -21.75 -15.90
N GLU A 87 -3.96 -21.25 -14.67
CA GLU A 87 -3.18 -21.74 -13.51
C GLU A 87 -3.30 -23.26 -13.31
N SER A 88 -4.50 -23.82 -13.45
CA SER A 88 -4.73 -25.28 -13.36
C SER A 88 -3.98 -26.08 -14.43
N GLN A 89 -3.85 -25.51 -15.64
CA GLN A 89 -3.09 -26.14 -16.73
C GLN A 89 -1.60 -26.14 -16.43
N VAL A 90 -1.06 -25.02 -15.94
CA VAL A 90 0.36 -24.93 -15.58
C VAL A 90 0.69 -25.78 -14.36
N LEU A 91 -0.21 -25.85 -13.37
CA LEU A 91 -0.08 -26.76 -12.24
C LEU A 91 0.01 -28.23 -12.68
N SER A 92 -0.72 -28.61 -13.73
CA SER A 92 -0.62 -29.94 -14.32
C SER A 92 0.75 -30.19 -14.99
N LEU A 93 1.38 -29.17 -15.57
CA LEU A 93 2.76 -29.27 -16.08
C LEU A 93 3.77 -29.45 -14.95
N MET A 94 3.56 -28.82 -13.79
CA MET A 94 4.46 -28.93 -12.63
C MET A 94 4.56 -30.36 -12.10
N ARG A 95 3.51 -31.17 -12.23
CA ARG A 95 3.51 -32.60 -11.85
C ARG A 95 4.55 -33.43 -12.61
N PHE A 96 5.07 -32.91 -13.73
CA PHE A 96 6.10 -33.55 -14.54
C PHE A 96 7.48 -32.88 -14.37
N ASN A 97 7.70 -32.14 -13.29
CA ASN A 97 8.96 -31.48 -12.95
C ASN A 97 9.52 -30.59 -14.08
N ILE A 98 8.62 -29.90 -14.80
CA ILE A 98 9.00 -29.13 -15.99
C ILE A 98 10.09 -28.07 -15.71
N VAL A 99 10.09 -27.46 -14.52
CA VAL A 99 11.13 -26.48 -14.14
C VAL A 99 12.51 -27.13 -14.04
N GLU A 100 12.62 -28.29 -13.40
CA GLU A 100 13.87 -29.04 -13.28
C GLU A 100 14.38 -29.52 -14.65
N VAL A 101 13.47 -30.00 -15.50
CA VAL A 101 13.79 -30.39 -16.89
C VAL A 101 14.37 -29.21 -17.67
N LEU A 102 13.72 -28.04 -17.61
CA LEU A 102 14.16 -26.85 -18.34
C LEU A 102 15.52 -26.35 -17.82
N ILE A 103 15.70 -26.28 -16.50
CA ILE A 103 16.97 -25.88 -15.87
C ILE A 103 18.11 -26.81 -16.31
N THR A 104 17.88 -28.12 -16.31
CA THR A 104 18.88 -29.12 -16.72
C THR A 104 19.38 -28.87 -18.15
N ILE A 105 18.47 -28.56 -19.08
CA ILE A 105 18.83 -28.29 -20.48
C ILE A 105 19.53 -26.94 -20.64
N ILE A 106 19.04 -25.90 -19.95
CA ILE A 106 19.61 -24.54 -20.01
C ILE A 106 21.03 -24.52 -19.44
N PHE A 107 21.29 -25.31 -18.40
CA PHE A 107 22.59 -25.41 -17.73
C PHE A 107 23.46 -26.56 -18.27
N ASP A 108 23.11 -27.20 -19.37
CA ASP A 108 24.02 -28.10 -20.07
C ASP A 108 24.88 -27.30 -21.06
N PRO A 109 26.22 -27.24 -20.90
CA PRO A 109 27.11 -26.54 -21.83
C PRO A 109 27.06 -27.08 -23.27
N SER A 110 26.62 -28.33 -23.47
CA SER A 110 26.52 -28.96 -24.78
C SER A 110 25.25 -28.59 -25.54
N THR A 111 24.29 -27.93 -24.88
CA THR A 111 23.03 -27.53 -25.49
C THR A 111 23.23 -26.46 -26.57
N ASN A 112 22.61 -26.68 -27.73
CA ASN A 112 22.59 -25.71 -28.82
C ASN A 112 21.90 -24.40 -28.39
N GLU A 113 22.46 -23.25 -28.78
CA GLU A 113 21.96 -21.91 -28.41
C GLU A 113 20.45 -21.71 -28.69
N ARG A 114 19.93 -22.19 -29.82
CA ARG A 114 18.49 -22.05 -30.16
C ARG A 114 17.59 -22.88 -29.25
N LEU A 115 18.05 -24.07 -28.88
CA LEU A 115 17.32 -24.94 -27.95
C LEU A 115 17.35 -24.37 -26.53
N MET A 116 18.51 -23.87 -26.09
CA MET A 116 18.66 -23.20 -24.81
C MET A 116 17.77 -21.96 -24.72
N GLU A 117 17.76 -21.10 -25.74
CA GLU A 117 16.90 -19.90 -25.79
C GLU A 117 15.40 -20.28 -25.77
N THR A 118 15.01 -21.34 -26.48
CA THR A 118 13.64 -21.86 -26.44
C THR A 118 13.24 -22.34 -25.04
N CYS A 119 14.12 -23.10 -24.37
CA CYS A 119 13.89 -23.57 -23.01
C CYS A 119 13.85 -22.42 -22.01
N LEU A 120 14.68 -21.40 -22.19
CA LEU A 120 14.69 -20.18 -21.38
C LEU A 120 13.39 -19.39 -21.54
N GLY A 121 12.87 -19.30 -22.76
CA GLY A 121 11.56 -18.72 -23.07
C GLY A 121 10.40 -19.47 -22.40
N ALA A 122 10.47 -20.79 -22.33
CA ALA A 122 9.51 -21.60 -21.58
C ALA A 122 9.67 -21.39 -20.07
N LEU A 123 10.90 -21.41 -19.55
CA LEU A 123 11.22 -21.25 -18.13
C LEU A 123 10.70 -19.92 -17.61
N GLN A 124 10.98 -18.80 -18.29
CA GLN A 124 10.51 -17.47 -17.87
C GLN A 124 8.98 -17.40 -17.72
N THR A 125 8.24 -18.21 -18.48
CA THR A 125 6.78 -18.23 -18.45
C THR A 125 6.29 -19.05 -17.25
N VAL A 126 6.87 -20.23 -17.06
CA VAL A 126 6.50 -21.16 -15.99
C VAL A 126 6.79 -20.56 -14.61
N VAL A 127 7.89 -19.83 -14.45
CA VAL A 127 8.30 -19.26 -13.15
C VAL A 127 7.49 -18.05 -12.71
N GLN A 128 6.61 -17.48 -13.55
CA GLN A 128 5.72 -16.38 -13.13
C GLN A 128 4.60 -16.86 -12.19
N TYR A 129 4.31 -18.16 -12.17
CA TYR A 129 3.22 -18.70 -11.35
C TYR A 129 3.69 -18.92 -9.90
N PRO A 130 2.83 -18.62 -8.89
CA PRO A 130 3.23 -18.59 -7.48
C PRO A 130 3.64 -19.96 -6.92
N PHE A 131 3.18 -21.05 -7.54
CA PHE A 131 3.51 -22.42 -7.15
C PHE A 131 4.73 -23.00 -7.87
N ALA A 132 5.45 -22.22 -8.68
CA ALA A 132 6.67 -22.68 -9.33
C ALA A 132 7.78 -22.93 -8.29
N PRO A 133 8.54 -24.05 -8.38
CA PRO A 133 9.61 -24.36 -7.43
C PRO A 133 10.85 -23.48 -7.65
N LEU A 134 10.77 -22.21 -7.26
CA LEU A 134 11.84 -21.22 -7.42
C LEU A 134 13.11 -21.55 -6.61
N ASP A 135 12.97 -22.37 -5.58
CA ASP A 135 14.10 -22.86 -4.77
C ASP A 135 15.11 -23.67 -5.60
N LEU A 136 14.69 -24.28 -6.72
CA LEU A 136 15.63 -24.93 -7.63
C LEU A 136 16.67 -23.94 -8.17
N ILE A 137 16.28 -22.68 -8.41
CA ILE A 137 17.18 -21.63 -8.88
C ILE A 137 17.94 -21.00 -7.69
N HIS A 138 17.28 -20.80 -6.55
CA HIS A 138 17.91 -20.20 -5.36
C HIS A 138 18.84 -21.14 -4.58
N SER A 139 18.74 -22.45 -4.77
CA SER A 139 19.51 -23.47 -4.05
C SER A 139 21.02 -23.29 -4.17
N ASP A 140 21.49 -22.76 -5.30
CA ASP A 140 22.89 -22.41 -5.53
C ASP A 140 22.97 -21.03 -6.20
N ILE A 141 23.69 -20.10 -5.57
CA ILE A 141 23.96 -18.78 -6.12
C ILE A 141 24.63 -18.83 -7.50
N ASN A 142 25.37 -19.90 -7.80
CA ASN A 142 26.00 -20.10 -9.11
C ASN A 142 24.97 -20.28 -10.22
N ASN A 143 23.75 -20.75 -9.93
CA ASN A 143 22.67 -20.84 -10.92
C ASN A 143 22.28 -19.45 -11.41
N ILE A 144 22.15 -18.47 -10.51
CA ILE A 144 21.86 -17.08 -10.85
C ILE A 144 23.04 -16.47 -11.64
N LYS A 145 24.28 -16.70 -11.19
CA LYS A 145 25.48 -16.25 -11.92
C LYS A 145 25.56 -16.84 -13.32
N ARG A 146 25.15 -18.10 -13.49
CA ARG A 146 25.12 -18.76 -14.79
C ARG A 146 24.05 -18.19 -15.71
N LEU A 147 22.88 -17.82 -15.18
CA LEU A 147 21.87 -17.08 -15.95
C LEU A 147 22.39 -15.73 -16.42
N ILE A 148 23.15 -14.99 -15.58
CA ILE A 148 23.83 -13.75 -16.00
C ILE A 148 24.82 -14.01 -17.15
N GLN A 149 25.61 -15.09 -17.05
CA GLN A 149 26.56 -15.48 -18.11
C GLN A 149 25.85 -15.84 -19.41
N ILE A 150 24.72 -16.53 -19.35
CA ILE A 150 23.87 -16.85 -20.50
C ILE A 150 23.35 -15.56 -21.17
N ALA A 151 22.96 -14.56 -20.38
CA ALA A 151 22.57 -13.23 -20.86
C ALA A 151 23.76 -12.28 -21.11
N SER A 152 24.85 -12.80 -21.67
CA SER A 152 26.02 -12.01 -22.05
C SER A 152 25.69 -10.89 -23.06
N PRO A 153 26.55 -9.87 -23.24
CA PRO A 153 26.37 -8.85 -24.27
C PRO A 153 26.31 -9.38 -25.71
N ARG A 154 26.80 -10.61 -25.94
CA ARG A 154 26.81 -11.27 -27.26
C ARG A 154 25.53 -12.06 -27.53
N SER A 155 24.75 -12.35 -26.49
CA SER A 155 23.53 -13.13 -26.58
C SER A 155 22.41 -12.31 -27.24
N SER A 156 21.44 -13.00 -27.83
CA SER A 156 20.27 -12.34 -28.45
C SER A 156 19.53 -11.45 -27.43
N PHE A 157 18.87 -10.40 -27.90
CA PHE A 157 18.05 -9.55 -27.02
C PHE A 157 16.91 -10.34 -26.37
N ALA A 158 16.35 -11.34 -27.07
CA ALA A 158 15.34 -12.25 -26.51
C ALA A 158 15.90 -13.04 -25.32
N CYS A 159 17.10 -13.62 -25.46
CA CYS A 159 17.77 -14.35 -24.39
C CYS A 159 18.01 -13.46 -23.16
N GLN A 160 18.54 -12.24 -23.36
CA GLN A 160 18.77 -11.28 -22.28
C GLN A 160 17.45 -10.90 -21.57
N MET A 161 16.40 -10.64 -22.34
CA MET A 161 15.06 -10.33 -21.82
C MET A 161 14.48 -11.50 -21.00
N TYR A 162 14.62 -12.75 -21.48
CA TYR A 162 14.11 -13.93 -20.78
C TYR A 162 14.79 -14.13 -19.43
N VAL A 163 16.12 -13.95 -19.35
CA VAL A 163 16.85 -14.02 -18.08
C VAL A 163 16.35 -12.96 -17.09
N VAL A 164 16.19 -11.72 -17.54
CA VAL A 164 15.71 -10.64 -16.66
C VAL A 164 14.30 -10.93 -16.14
N ASN A 165 13.40 -11.44 -17.00
CA ASN A 165 12.06 -11.81 -16.59
C ASN A 165 12.02 -13.02 -15.63
N ILE A 166 13.01 -13.90 -15.67
CA ILE A 166 13.18 -14.98 -14.68
C ILE A 166 13.57 -14.39 -13.32
N PHE A 167 14.36 -13.33 -13.26
CA PHE A 167 14.80 -12.74 -11.99
C PHE A 167 13.69 -12.02 -11.21
N VAL A 168 12.65 -11.51 -11.89
CA VAL A 168 11.52 -10.84 -11.23
C VAL A 168 10.82 -11.72 -10.18
N PRO A 169 10.33 -12.93 -10.51
CA PRO A 169 9.72 -13.83 -9.51
C PRO A 169 10.72 -14.36 -8.48
N LEU A 170 12.04 -14.23 -8.69
CA LEU A 170 13.04 -14.59 -7.68
C LEU A 170 13.23 -13.52 -6.60
N CYS A 171 12.30 -12.57 -6.47
CA CYS A 171 12.36 -11.45 -5.52
C CYS A 171 11.27 -11.49 -4.42
N HIS A 172 10.57 -12.62 -4.24
CA HIS A 172 9.41 -12.69 -3.32
C HIS A 172 9.73 -12.50 -1.82
N SER A 173 10.98 -12.71 -1.42
CA SER A 173 11.40 -12.54 -0.02
C SER A 173 12.68 -11.74 0.13
N SER A 174 12.88 -11.16 1.32
CA SER A 174 14.10 -10.39 1.63
C SER A 174 15.39 -11.20 1.45
N HIS A 175 15.35 -12.51 1.75
CA HIS A 175 16.49 -13.39 1.56
C HIS A 175 16.78 -13.63 0.07
N GLN A 176 15.75 -13.92 -0.72
CA GLN A 176 15.90 -14.15 -2.17
C GLN A 176 16.42 -12.89 -2.90
N GLN A 177 15.90 -11.70 -2.57
CA GLN A 177 16.42 -10.43 -3.11
C GLN A 177 17.91 -10.22 -2.78
N LYS A 178 18.36 -10.59 -1.57
CA LYS A 178 19.78 -10.54 -1.17
C LYS A 178 20.62 -11.55 -1.96
N ASN A 179 20.11 -12.75 -2.24
CA ASN A 179 20.81 -13.76 -3.05
C ASN A 179 21.08 -13.23 -4.48
N LEU A 180 20.09 -12.56 -5.10
CA LEU A 180 20.29 -11.90 -6.40
C LEU A 180 21.35 -10.79 -6.32
N CYS A 181 21.33 -10.01 -5.24
CA CYS A 181 22.32 -8.97 -5.02
C CYS A 181 23.75 -9.55 -4.91
N GLN A 182 23.92 -10.62 -4.14
CA GLN A 182 25.20 -11.33 -3.98
C GLN A 182 25.68 -11.99 -5.29
N ALA A 183 24.76 -12.32 -6.19
CA ALA A 183 25.06 -12.87 -7.51
C ALA A 183 25.44 -11.79 -8.54
N GLU A 184 25.55 -10.52 -8.15
CA GLU A 184 25.90 -9.38 -9.02
C GLU A 184 24.83 -9.07 -10.08
N VAL A 185 23.54 -9.30 -9.76
CA VAL A 185 22.42 -8.94 -10.64
C VAL A 185 22.32 -7.42 -10.84
N ILE A 186 22.63 -6.59 -9.83
CA ILE A 186 22.50 -5.12 -9.94
C ILE A 186 23.41 -4.54 -11.04
N PRO A 187 24.74 -4.81 -11.08
CA PRO A 187 25.59 -4.40 -12.20
C PRO A 187 25.12 -4.93 -13.56
N PHE A 188 24.60 -6.15 -13.60
CA PHE A 188 24.03 -6.73 -14.82
C PHE A 188 22.80 -5.94 -15.31
N LEU A 189 21.87 -5.57 -14.42
CA LEU A 189 20.70 -4.74 -14.75
C LEU A 189 21.12 -3.33 -15.16
N ALA A 190 22.14 -2.75 -14.53
CA ALA A 190 22.67 -1.43 -14.86
C ALA A 190 23.09 -1.30 -16.32
N ARG A 191 23.79 -2.31 -16.84
CA ARG A 191 24.15 -2.42 -18.25
C ARG A 191 22.92 -2.43 -19.16
N LEU A 192 21.87 -3.14 -18.80
CA LEU A 192 20.64 -3.23 -19.61
C LEU A 192 19.82 -1.95 -19.56
N MET A 193 19.82 -1.23 -18.44
CA MET A 193 19.15 0.06 -18.28
C MET A 193 19.75 1.15 -19.17
N ILE A 194 21.05 1.09 -19.49
CA ILE A 194 21.70 2.06 -20.38
C ILE A 194 21.62 1.67 -21.86
N CYS A 195 21.21 0.44 -22.19
CA CYS A 195 20.96 0.05 -23.57
C CYS A 195 19.78 0.84 -24.12
N ASP A 196 19.92 1.47 -25.29
CA ASP A 196 18.84 2.24 -25.92
C ASP A 196 17.82 1.31 -26.63
N ASN A 197 17.27 0.37 -25.86
CA ASN A 197 16.28 -0.59 -26.31
C ASN A 197 15.26 -0.82 -25.18
N THR A 198 14.04 -0.33 -25.40
CA THR A 198 12.93 -0.40 -24.44
C THR A 198 12.57 -1.83 -24.04
N THR A 199 12.75 -2.81 -24.96
CA THR A 199 12.48 -4.23 -24.71
C THR A 199 13.40 -4.84 -23.64
N LEU A 200 14.57 -4.23 -23.39
CA LEU A 200 15.49 -4.62 -22.32
C LEU A 200 15.40 -3.69 -21.11
N GLN A 201 15.25 -2.38 -21.34
CA GLN A 201 15.20 -1.40 -20.26
C GLN A 201 14.01 -1.63 -19.33
N VAL A 202 12.82 -1.88 -19.87
CA VAL A 202 11.60 -2.03 -19.06
C VAL A 202 11.70 -3.27 -18.15
N PRO A 203 12.01 -4.49 -18.65
CA PRO A 203 12.25 -5.63 -17.78
C PRO A 203 13.36 -5.39 -16.74
N ALA A 204 14.46 -4.73 -17.13
CA ALA A 204 15.57 -4.48 -16.22
C ALA A 204 15.17 -3.57 -15.05
N LEU A 205 14.40 -2.51 -15.34
CA LEU A 205 13.82 -1.62 -14.34
C LEU A 205 12.80 -2.33 -13.46
N LYS A 206 11.92 -3.16 -14.04
CA LYS A 206 10.95 -3.97 -13.27
C LYS A 206 11.65 -4.94 -12.32
N CYS A 207 12.73 -5.58 -12.76
CA CYS A 207 13.55 -6.45 -11.91
C CYS A 207 14.25 -5.65 -10.80
N LEU A 208 14.83 -4.49 -11.11
CA LEU A 208 15.46 -3.64 -10.09
C LEU A 208 14.44 -3.18 -9.05
N ALA A 209 13.24 -2.78 -9.47
CA ALA A 209 12.15 -2.45 -8.56
C ALA A 209 11.78 -3.65 -7.67
N ALA A 210 11.59 -4.83 -8.24
CA ALA A 210 11.29 -6.05 -7.48
C ALA A 210 12.37 -6.38 -6.42
N MET A 211 13.65 -6.15 -6.75
CA MET A 211 14.77 -6.32 -5.82
C MET A 211 14.75 -5.31 -4.65
N CYS A 212 14.31 -4.06 -4.90
CA CYS A 212 14.27 -2.99 -3.90
C CYS A 212 13.00 -3.01 -3.01
N PHE A 213 11.92 -3.65 -3.47
CA PHE A 213 10.63 -3.61 -2.79
C PHE A 213 10.71 -4.11 -1.35
N THR A 214 10.41 -3.23 -0.38
CA THR A 214 10.44 -3.49 1.07
C THR A 214 11.79 -3.98 1.63
N ASN A 215 12.90 -3.80 0.91
CA ASN A 215 14.22 -4.32 1.33
C ASN A 215 15.29 -3.23 1.41
N LYS A 216 15.44 -2.63 2.59
CA LYS A 216 16.43 -1.58 2.87
C LYS A 216 17.87 -1.99 2.57
N SER A 217 18.24 -3.25 2.82
CA SER A 217 19.59 -3.75 2.59
C SER A 217 19.96 -3.73 1.11
N VAL A 218 19.07 -4.22 0.25
CA VAL A 218 19.29 -4.22 -1.21
C VAL A 218 19.19 -2.81 -1.77
N SER A 219 18.23 -2.01 -1.31
CA SER A 219 18.09 -0.61 -1.69
C SER A 219 19.31 0.24 -1.36
N ASN A 220 19.98 0.01 -0.22
CA ASN A 220 21.24 0.67 0.12
C ASN A 220 22.38 0.28 -0.82
N ILE A 221 22.42 -0.98 -1.27
CA ILE A 221 23.43 -1.43 -2.24
C ILE A 221 23.18 -0.78 -3.60
N VAL A 222 21.93 -0.74 -4.06
CA VAL A 222 21.54 -0.03 -5.30
C VAL A 222 21.94 1.44 -5.23
N HIS A 223 21.68 2.12 -4.09
CA HIS A 223 22.08 3.50 -3.85
C HIS A 223 23.61 3.69 -4.00
N ALA A 224 24.42 2.76 -3.49
CA ALA A 224 25.87 2.83 -3.51
C ALA A 224 26.52 2.30 -4.80
N THR A 225 25.75 1.72 -5.72
CA THR A 225 26.29 1.06 -6.92
C THR A 225 26.52 2.07 -8.05
N TYR A 226 27.63 1.89 -8.77
CA TYR A 226 28.00 2.66 -9.96
C TYR A 226 28.14 1.73 -11.18
N HIS A 227 27.81 2.25 -12.35
CA HIS A 227 28.03 1.59 -13.63
C HIS A 227 28.46 2.62 -14.67
N ALA A 228 29.60 2.38 -15.34
CA ALA A 228 30.21 3.32 -16.29
C ALA A 228 30.33 4.75 -15.73
N ASP A 229 30.91 4.88 -14.53
CA ASP A 229 31.14 6.14 -13.80
C ASP A 229 29.87 6.94 -13.43
N ARG A 230 28.68 6.36 -13.61
CA ARG A 230 27.40 6.95 -13.19
C ARG A 230 26.79 6.13 -12.06
N SER A 231 26.24 6.80 -11.06
CA SER A 231 25.47 6.10 -10.03
C SER A 231 24.19 5.53 -10.64
N ILE A 232 23.68 4.43 -10.07
CA ILE A 232 22.37 3.89 -10.51
C ILE A 232 21.27 4.95 -10.38
N LEU A 233 21.34 5.81 -9.37
CA LEU A 233 20.37 6.88 -9.14
C LEU A 233 20.38 7.93 -10.26
N ASP A 234 21.56 8.27 -10.79
CA ASP A 234 21.70 9.18 -11.94
C ASP A 234 21.20 8.54 -13.24
N ILE A 235 21.38 7.22 -13.39
CA ILE A 235 20.81 6.47 -14.52
C ILE A 235 19.28 6.52 -14.44
N LEU A 236 18.69 6.14 -13.29
CA LEU A 236 17.25 6.18 -13.07
C LEU A 236 16.67 7.59 -13.30
N THR A 237 17.33 8.61 -12.77
CA THR A 237 16.89 10.00 -12.91
C THR A 237 16.92 10.47 -14.37
N ALA A 238 17.91 10.05 -15.17
CA ALA A 238 17.96 10.35 -16.60
C ALA A 238 16.84 9.64 -17.38
N LEU A 239 16.45 8.44 -16.96
CA LEU A 239 15.37 7.67 -17.59
C LEU A 239 13.98 8.27 -17.33
N LEU A 240 13.83 9.20 -16.38
CA LEU A 240 12.61 9.98 -16.16
C LEU A 240 12.40 11.14 -17.14
N SER A 241 13.35 11.37 -18.08
CA SER A 241 13.19 12.43 -19.08
C SER A 241 11.93 12.21 -19.93
N ARG A 242 11.21 13.30 -20.23
CA ARG A 242 10.00 13.29 -21.09
C ARG A 242 10.25 12.77 -22.50
N THR A 243 11.51 12.77 -22.95
CA THR A 243 11.91 12.24 -24.27
C THR A 243 12.04 10.72 -24.31
N ARG A 244 12.00 10.04 -23.16
CA ARG A 244 12.08 8.57 -23.09
C ARG A 244 10.71 7.95 -23.30
N ASP A 245 10.71 6.67 -23.59
CA ASP A 245 9.49 5.86 -23.62
C ASP A 245 8.72 5.92 -22.29
N VAL A 246 7.39 5.92 -22.37
CA VAL A 246 6.50 6.08 -21.20
C VAL A 246 6.67 4.93 -20.20
N GLN A 247 6.84 3.69 -20.67
CA GLN A 247 7.02 2.53 -19.81
C GLN A 247 8.38 2.54 -19.11
N VAL A 248 9.40 3.11 -19.77
CA VAL A 248 10.71 3.35 -19.17
C VAL A 248 10.61 4.39 -18.04
N GLN A 249 9.94 5.52 -18.29
CA GLN A 249 9.72 6.56 -17.28
C GLN A 249 8.96 6.01 -16.05
N LEU A 250 7.90 5.26 -16.28
CA LEU A 250 7.08 4.65 -15.23
C LEU A 250 7.88 3.64 -14.40
N SER A 251 8.62 2.74 -15.05
CA SER A 251 9.42 1.71 -14.37
C SER A 251 10.58 2.32 -13.58
N ALA A 252 11.22 3.38 -14.10
CA ALA A 252 12.26 4.11 -13.37
C ALA A 252 11.68 4.88 -12.18
N SER A 253 10.49 5.46 -12.31
CA SER A 253 9.78 6.12 -11.21
C SER A 253 9.47 5.13 -10.08
N ARG A 254 9.06 3.91 -10.43
CA ARG A 254 8.79 2.83 -9.47
C ARG A 254 10.06 2.38 -8.73
N CYS A 255 11.22 2.34 -9.39
CA CYS A 255 12.51 2.07 -8.73
C CYS A 255 12.82 3.13 -7.66
N LEU A 256 12.75 4.42 -8.01
CA LEU A 256 13.03 5.52 -7.07
C LEU A 256 12.02 5.56 -5.92
N THR A 257 10.75 5.28 -6.22
CA THR A 257 9.69 5.15 -5.21
C THR A 257 10.02 4.05 -4.20
N TYR A 258 10.45 2.87 -4.66
CA TYR A 258 10.78 1.76 -3.76
C TYR A 258 12.07 1.99 -2.98
N LEU A 259 13.06 2.68 -3.55
CA LEU A 259 14.25 3.11 -2.82
C LEU A 259 13.89 4.08 -1.68
N HIS A 260 12.98 5.02 -1.93
CA HIS A 260 12.44 5.92 -0.91
C HIS A 260 11.67 5.14 0.17
N ARG A 261 10.71 4.30 -0.22
CA ARG A 261 9.86 3.55 0.71
C ARG A 261 10.61 2.50 1.52
N ALA A 262 11.75 2.01 1.02
CA ALA A 262 12.66 1.16 1.77
C ALA A 262 13.57 1.95 2.75
N GLY A 263 13.54 3.29 2.72
CA GLY A 263 14.32 4.17 3.59
C GLY A 263 15.77 4.38 3.14
N SER A 264 16.07 4.19 1.85
CA SER A 264 17.39 4.46 1.25
C SER A 264 17.47 5.84 0.58
N LEU A 265 16.33 6.50 0.33
CA LEU A 265 16.24 7.88 -0.12
C LEU A 265 15.28 8.66 0.80
N PRO A 266 15.66 9.84 1.31
CA PRO A 266 14.76 10.68 2.08
C PRO A 266 13.64 11.28 1.19
N ALA A 267 12.53 11.71 1.79
CA ALA A 267 11.41 12.29 1.05
C ALA A 267 11.77 13.60 0.36
N GLU A 268 12.67 14.37 0.97
CA GLU A 268 13.15 15.69 0.51
C GLU A 268 14.18 15.58 -0.62
N ASP A 269 14.59 14.37 -1.00
CA ASP A 269 15.54 14.17 -2.07
C ASP A 269 15.02 14.78 -3.38
N TYR A 270 15.85 15.55 -4.08
CA TYR A 270 15.44 16.25 -5.30
C TYR A 270 14.93 15.29 -6.39
N ARG A 271 15.41 14.04 -6.40
CA ARG A 271 14.97 12.99 -7.33
C ARG A 271 13.57 12.51 -7.02
N ILE A 272 13.14 12.59 -5.76
CA ILE A 272 11.78 12.28 -5.34
C ILE A 272 10.88 13.48 -5.63
N VAL A 273 11.18 14.62 -5.02
CA VAL A 273 10.35 15.84 -5.05
C VAL A 273 10.20 16.43 -6.45
N TYR A 274 11.31 16.59 -7.18
CA TYR A 274 11.32 17.36 -8.43
C TYR A 274 11.41 16.51 -9.69
N LYS A 275 11.55 15.18 -9.57
CA LYS A 275 11.63 14.27 -10.73
C LYS A 275 10.55 13.18 -10.67
N THR A 276 10.54 12.36 -9.62
CA THR A 276 9.66 11.18 -9.53
C THR A 276 8.20 11.57 -9.36
N LEU A 277 7.88 12.39 -8.34
CA LEU A 277 6.50 12.80 -8.06
C LEU A 277 5.86 13.55 -9.24
N PRO A 278 6.51 14.58 -9.86
CA PRO A 278 5.93 15.27 -11.01
C PRO A 278 5.82 14.38 -12.25
N CYS A 279 6.72 13.40 -12.41
CA CYS A 279 6.62 12.42 -13.49
C CYS A 279 5.38 11.55 -13.34
N LEU A 280 5.17 10.95 -12.16
CA LEU A 280 4.02 10.11 -11.86
C LEU A 280 2.69 10.89 -11.93
N ALA A 281 2.65 12.10 -11.36
CA ALA A 281 1.46 12.94 -11.41
C ALA A 281 1.06 13.28 -12.86
N ARG A 282 2.04 13.60 -13.73
CA ARG A 282 1.80 13.80 -15.15
C ARG A 282 1.31 12.53 -15.84
N LEU A 283 1.90 11.36 -15.55
CA LEU A 283 1.50 10.09 -16.17
C LEU A 283 0.08 9.64 -15.80
N CYS A 284 -0.55 10.28 -14.81
CA CYS A 284 -1.96 10.05 -14.48
C CYS A 284 -2.94 10.78 -15.43
N SER A 285 -2.45 11.75 -16.23
CA SER A 285 -3.30 12.58 -17.10
C SER A 285 -4.02 11.78 -18.18
N ASP A 286 -5.11 12.33 -18.70
CA ASP A 286 -5.95 11.71 -19.74
C ASP A 286 -5.24 11.56 -21.10
N GLU A 287 -4.02 12.09 -21.25
CA GLU A 287 -3.19 11.96 -22.45
C GLU A 287 -2.56 10.57 -22.61
N PHE A 288 -2.51 9.79 -21.53
CA PHE A 288 -1.86 8.48 -21.50
C PHE A 288 -2.86 7.32 -21.53
N GLU A 289 -2.38 6.15 -21.94
CA GLU A 289 -3.17 4.92 -21.92
C GLU A 289 -3.63 4.56 -20.51
N GLU A 290 -4.81 3.97 -20.42
CA GLU A 290 -5.49 3.63 -19.17
C GLU A 290 -4.61 2.80 -18.21
N ASP A 291 -3.91 1.77 -18.71
CA ASP A 291 -3.01 0.92 -17.90
C ASP A 291 -1.81 1.70 -17.34
N THR A 292 -1.27 2.63 -18.13
CA THR A 292 -0.19 3.53 -17.69
C THR A 292 -0.67 4.44 -16.58
N ARG A 293 -1.85 5.04 -16.74
CA ARG A 293 -2.45 5.93 -15.74
C ARG A 293 -2.74 5.18 -14.44
N ALA A 294 -3.30 3.98 -14.52
CA ALA A 294 -3.56 3.10 -13.39
C ALA A 294 -2.27 2.81 -12.59
N THR A 295 -1.22 2.38 -13.29
CA THR A 295 0.05 2.02 -12.66
C THR A 295 0.78 3.26 -12.11
N ALA A 296 0.68 4.41 -12.79
CA ALA A 296 1.24 5.67 -12.31
C ALA A 296 0.54 6.14 -11.02
N ALA A 297 -0.80 6.08 -10.97
CA ALA A 297 -1.58 6.41 -9.79
C ALA A 297 -1.26 5.48 -8.61
N GLU A 298 -1.17 4.17 -8.84
CA GLU A 298 -0.75 3.21 -7.81
C GLU A 298 0.65 3.51 -7.27
N THR A 299 1.60 3.80 -8.17
CA THR A 299 2.99 4.08 -7.78
C THR A 299 3.08 5.41 -7.03
N LEU A 300 2.31 6.43 -7.43
CA LEU A 300 2.23 7.72 -6.73
C LEU A 300 1.61 7.58 -5.34
N ALA A 301 0.54 6.79 -5.22
CA ALA A 301 -0.07 6.47 -3.93
C ALA A 301 0.97 5.86 -2.99
N TYR A 302 1.71 4.85 -3.45
CA TYR A 302 2.73 4.21 -2.63
C TYR A 302 3.88 5.15 -2.30
N LEU A 303 4.25 6.10 -3.18
CA LEU A 303 5.28 7.09 -2.92
C LEU A 303 4.90 8.03 -1.77
N ALA A 304 3.67 8.56 -1.79
CA ALA A 304 3.22 9.60 -0.87
C ALA A 304 2.61 9.06 0.44
N GLU A 305 2.29 7.77 0.52
CA GLU A 305 1.52 7.16 1.63
C GLU A 305 1.97 7.55 3.05
N ILE A 306 3.29 7.63 3.28
CA ILE A 306 3.86 7.87 4.62
C ILE A 306 4.40 9.29 4.83
N ASP A 307 4.27 10.18 3.85
CA ASP A 307 4.88 11.51 3.90
C ASP A 307 3.85 12.60 3.58
N SER A 308 3.51 13.41 4.58
CA SER A 308 2.50 14.47 4.47
C SER A 308 2.91 15.57 3.49
N GLU A 309 4.21 15.84 3.35
CA GLU A 309 4.68 16.88 2.44
C GLU A 309 4.61 16.40 0.99
N LEU A 310 4.97 15.14 0.70
CA LEU A 310 4.76 14.54 -0.61
C LEU A 310 3.27 14.46 -0.97
N GLN A 311 2.37 14.16 -0.02
CA GLN A 311 0.92 14.22 -0.23
C GLN A 311 0.48 15.62 -0.63
N ARG A 312 0.98 16.64 0.09
CA ARG A 312 0.71 18.05 -0.19
C ARG A 312 1.19 18.46 -1.58
N LEU A 313 2.44 18.15 -1.91
CA LEU A 313 3.08 18.46 -3.20
C LEU A 313 2.38 17.75 -4.37
N ALA A 314 1.94 16.51 -4.18
CA ALA A 314 1.16 15.79 -5.18
C ALA A 314 -0.21 16.44 -5.38
N ALA A 315 -0.93 16.79 -4.32
CA ALA A 315 -2.27 17.37 -4.42
C ALA A 315 -2.33 18.83 -4.93
N ILE A 316 -1.22 19.58 -4.85
CA ILE A 316 -1.11 20.88 -5.53
C ILE A 316 -0.66 20.76 -6.98
N SER A 317 -0.25 19.58 -7.44
CA SER A 317 0.07 19.36 -8.84
C SER A 317 -1.19 19.56 -9.67
N ASN A 318 -1.19 20.63 -10.48
CA ASN A 318 -2.33 21.00 -11.31
C ASN A 318 -2.81 19.78 -12.11
N HIS A 319 -4.13 19.57 -12.11
CA HIS A 319 -4.84 18.50 -12.81
C HIS A 319 -4.75 17.09 -12.19
N LEU A 320 -3.90 16.79 -11.20
CA LEU A 320 -3.82 15.42 -10.65
C LEU A 320 -5.17 14.93 -10.12
N ILE A 321 -5.79 15.70 -9.22
CA ILE A 321 -7.09 15.35 -8.61
C ILE A 321 -8.15 15.12 -9.70
N ALA A 322 -8.22 15.98 -10.70
CA ALA A 322 -9.15 15.83 -11.83
C ALA A 322 -8.84 14.59 -12.70
N SER A 323 -7.56 14.34 -12.99
CA SER A 323 -7.13 13.16 -13.76
C SER A 323 -7.41 11.85 -13.04
N LEU A 324 -7.28 11.83 -11.71
CA LEU A 324 -7.68 10.69 -10.88
C LEU A 324 -9.21 10.51 -10.89
N ALA A 325 -9.98 11.61 -10.86
CA ALA A 325 -11.44 11.55 -10.97
C ALA A 325 -11.89 10.91 -12.28
N ASN A 326 -11.25 11.28 -13.39
CA ASN A 326 -11.50 10.69 -14.70
C ASN A 326 -11.08 9.21 -14.73
N LEU A 327 -10.00 8.84 -14.05
CA LEU A 327 -9.53 7.46 -13.96
C LEU A 327 -10.49 6.55 -13.17
N VAL A 328 -11.22 7.09 -12.19
CA VAL A 328 -12.29 6.36 -11.48
C VAL A 328 -13.45 6.00 -12.42
N LYS A 329 -13.72 6.81 -13.44
CA LYS A 329 -14.81 6.59 -14.41
C LYS A 329 -14.45 5.54 -15.47
N CYS A 330 -13.22 5.06 -15.50
CA CYS A 330 -12.78 4.07 -16.46
C CYS A 330 -13.37 2.67 -16.16
N PRO A 331 -13.65 1.86 -17.20
CA PRO A 331 -14.24 0.55 -17.04
C PRO A 331 -13.28 -0.47 -16.40
N SER A 332 -11.95 -0.31 -16.50
CA SER A 332 -11.01 -1.24 -15.89
C SER A 332 -11.01 -1.12 -14.37
N VAL A 333 -11.10 -2.27 -13.71
CA VAL A 333 -10.95 -2.40 -12.26
C VAL A 333 -9.59 -1.87 -11.79
N LEU A 334 -8.52 -2.11 -12.56
CA LEU A 334 -7.16 -1.68 -12.21
C LEU A 334 -7.03 -0.15 -12.17
N SER A 335 -7.67 0.54 -13.12
CA SER A 335 -7.72 2.00 -13.19
C SER A 335 -8.40 2.60 -11.97
N ARG A 336 -9.59 2.07 -11.63
CA ARG A 336 -10.33 2.51 -10.44
C ARG A 336 -9.55 2.24 -9.17
N GLN A 337 -8.94 1.06 -9.03
CA GLN A 337 -8.10 0.71 -7.88
C GLN A 337 -6.90 1.66 -7.74
N GLY A 338 -6.18 1.94 -8.83
CA GLY A 338 -5.06 2.88 -8.83
C GLY A 338 -5.49 4.28 -8.39
N ALA A 339 -6.62 4.76 -8.94
CA ALA A 339 -7.19 6.05 -8.58
C ALA A 339 -7.61 6.13 -7.10
N PHE A 340 -8.35 5.13 -6.60
CA PHE A 340 -8.80 5.10 -5.21
C PHE A 340 -7.63 5.00 -4.22
N ARG A 341 -6.61 4.20 -4.50
CA ARG A 341 -5.40 4.15 -3.67
C ARG A 341 -4.71 5.50 -3.61
N CYS A 342 -4.63 6.20 -4.75
CA CYS A 342 -4.03 7.53 -4.79
C CYS A 342 -4.87 8.54 -3.99
N PHE A 343 -6.20 8.55 -4.14
CA PHE A 343 -7.06 9.41 -3.33
C PHE A 343 -6.92 9.11 -1.83
N ALA A 344 -6.93 7.84 -1.43
CA ALA A 344 -6.77 7.44 -0.04
C ALA A 344 -5.41 7.92 0.54
N SER A 345 -4.33 7.78 -0.23
CA SER A 345 -3.01 8.28 0.17
C SER A 345 -3.00 9.81 0.30
N LEU A 346 -3.56 10.55 -0.64
CA LEU A 346 -3.58 12.02 -0.60
C LEU A 346 -4.46 12.56 0.53
N ALA A 347 -5.56 11.87 0.82
CA ALA A 347 -6.54 12.21 1.85
C ALA A 347 -6.09 11.84 3.29
N ALA A 348 -5.01 11.08 3.45
CA ALA A 348 -4.66 10.45 4.72
C ALA A 348 -4.43 11.47 5.85
N ASN A 349 -3.65 12.53 5.59
CA ASN A 349 -3.20 13.43 6.66
C ASN A 349 -3.67 14.90 6.51
N ASP A 350 -4.10 15.33 5.32
CA ASP A 350 -4.40 16.74 5.02
C ASP A 350 -5.91 16.98 4.82
N GLU A 351 -6.49 17.83 5.66
CA GLU A 351 -7.92 18.11 5.68
C GLU A 351 -8.40 18.94 4.47
N GLU A 352 -7.57 19.87 3.99
CA GLU A 352 -7.89 20.68 2.81
C GLU A 352 -7.84 19.82 1.54
N ILE A 353 -6.92 18.84 1.47
CA ILE A 353 -6.93 17.84 0.41
C ILE A 353 -8.19 16.98 0.47
N ARG A 354 -8.56 16.48 1.67
CA ARG A 354 -9.80 15.71 1.85
C ARG A 354 -11.01 16.50 1.38
N LYS A 355 -11.13 17.76 1.80
CA LYS A 355 -12.23 18.64 1.41
C LYS A 355 -12.30 18.81 -0.10
N ARG A 356 -11.18 19.12 -0.77
CA ARG A 356 -11.11 19.23 -2.24
C ARG A 356 -11.50 17.96 -2.98
N ILE A 357 -11.16 16.78 -2.43
CA ILE A 357 -11.54 15.48 -3.02
C ILE A 357 -13.05 15.26 -2.86
N ILE A 358 -13.62 15.57 -1.69
CA ILE A 358 -15.05 15.37 -1.38
C ILE A 358 -15.94 16.35 -2.16
N GLU A 359 -15.53 17.61 -2.29
CA GLU A 359 -16.24 18.65 -3.03
C GLU A 359 -16.23 18.41 -4.56
N MET A 360 -15.52 17.39 -5.05
CA MET A 360 -15.49 17.08 -6.46
C MET A 360 -16.78 16.39 -6.91
N ASP A 361 -17.57 17.09 -7.72
CA ASP A 361 -18.88 16.66 -8.20
C ASP A 361 -18.87 15.22 -8.75
N GLY A 362 -19.75 14.39 -8.17
CA GLY A 362 -19.95 13.00 -8.58
C GLY A 362 -18.85 12.02 -8.16
N LEU A 363 -17.73 12.47 -7.56
CA LEU A 363 -16.65 11.55 -7.17
C LEU A 363 -17.12 10.56 -6.09
N MET A 364 -17.85 11.02 -5.07
CA MET A 364 -18.36 10.12 -4.03
C MET A 364 -19.36 9.10 -4.59
N GLU A 365 -20.20 9.49 -5.56
CA GLU A 365 -21.13 8.59 -6.24
C GLU A 365 -20.37 7.52 -7.05
N GLU A 366 -19.27 7.91 -7.70
CA GLU A 366 -18.39 7.02 -8.48
C GLU A 366 -17.50 6.13 -7.59
N VAL A 367 -17.04 6.63 -6.43
CA VAL A 367 -16.38 5.82 -5.39
C VAL A 367 -17.34 4.74 -4.90
N LEU A 368 -18.57 5.14 -4.58
CA LEU A 368 -19.62 4.21 -4.20
C LEU A 368 -19.96 3.25 -5.35
N SER A 369 -19.95 3.71 -6.61
CA SER A 369 -20.20 2.89 -7.80
C SER A 369 -19.10 1.86 -8.06
N GLY A 370 -17.83 2.25 -8.00
CA GLY A 370 -16.67 1.36 -8.18
C GLY A 370 -16.55 0.29 -7.10
N LEU A 371 -17.10 0.53 -5.91
CA LEU A 371 -17.24 -0.46 -4.84
C LEU A 371 -18.43 -1.43 -5.05
N LYS A 372 -19.35 -1.16 -6.01
CA LYS A 372 -20.52 -2.01 -6.34
C LYS A 372 -20.23 -3.19 -7.28
N ASP A 373 -19.05 -3.26 -7.90
CA ASP A 373 -18.69 -4.24 -8.95
C ASP A 373 -18.61 -5.72 -8.51
N GLY A 374 -19.35 -6.11 -7.46
CA GLY A 374 -19.47 -7.47 -6.96
C GLY A 374 -20.69 -7.78 -6.09
N CYS A 375 -21.68 -6.88 -5.92
CA CYS A 375 -22.84 -7.17 -5.07
C CYS A 375 -24.14 -6.51 -5.57
N PRO A 376 -25.20 -7.27 -5.90
CA PRO A 376 -26.52 -6.70 -6.18
C PRO A 376 -27.27 -6.36 -4.88
N GLU A 377 -28.06 -5.29 -4.95
CA GLU A 377 -29.20 -4.96 -4.08
C GLU A 377 -28.92 -4.59 -2.61
N ASP A 378 -28.33 -3.42 -2.39
CA ASP A 378 -28.93 -2.30 -1.63
C ASP A 378 -27.95 -1.13 -1.59
N HIS A 379 -28.47 0.09 -1.70
CA HIS A 379 -27.76 1.33 -2.02
C HIS A 379 -26.75 1.87 -0.97
N SER A 380 -26.17 1.02 -0.12
CA SER A 380 -25.24 1.44 0.93
C SER A 380 -24.11 0.44 1.18
N VAL A 381 -22.87 0.81 0.81
CA VAL A 381 -21.66 -0.01 1.03
C VAL A 381 -21.42 -0.33 2.50
N TRP A 382 -21.94 0.48 3.43
CA TRP A 382 -21.78 0.23 4.86
C TRP A 382 -22.50 -1.03 5.36
N ARG A 383 -23.64 -1.43 4.77
CA ARG A 383 -24.41 -2.61 5.24
C ARG A 383 -23.61 -3.91 5.08
N PRO A 384 -23.10 -4.28 3.88
CA PRO A 384 -22.25 -5.45 3.72
C PRO A 384 -21.00 -5.43 4.60
N LEU A 385 -20.41 -4.24 4.85
CA LEU A 385 -19.24 -4.10 5.72
C LEU A 385 -19.59 -4.39 7.18
N MET A 386 -20.74 -3.92 7.67
CA MET A 386 -21.25 -4.23 9.01
C MET A 386 -21.59 -5.73 9.15
N ASP A 387 -22.20 -6.33 8.13
CA ASP A 387 -22.52 -7.75 8.09
C ASP A 387 -21.26 -8.63 8.09
N LEU A 388 -20.24 -8.23 7.33
CA LEU A 388 -18.94 -8.92 7.29
C LEU A 388 -18.25 -8.91 8.65
N LEU A 389 -18.35 -7.82 9.41
CA LEU A 389 -17.80 -7.77 10.78
C LEU A 389 -18.58 -8.64 11.77
N SER A 390 -19.86 -8.90 11.49
CA SER A 390 -20.70 -9.77 12.31
C SER A 390 -20.44 -11.27 12.04
N GLY A 391 -19.77 -11.60 10.92
CA GLY A 391 -19.54 -12.96 10.43
C GLY A 391 -18.20 -13.60 10.79
N ASP A 392 -17.48 -13.09 11.79
CA ASP A 392 -16.14 -13.54 12.22
C ASP A 392 -15.10 -13.63 11.07
N PRO A 393 -14.78 -12.49 10.42
CA PRO A 393 -13.86 -12.46 9.29
C PRO A 393 -12.40 -12.69 9.71
N SER A 394 -11.53 -13.05 8.74
CA SER A 394 -10.08 -13.10 9.01
C SER A 394 -9.55 -11.75 9.49
N LEU A 395 -8.51 -11.75 10.33
CA LEU A 395 -7.93 -10.52 10.89
C LEU A 395 -7.54 -9.48 9.82
N GLU A 396 -6.99 -9.94 8.68
CA GLU A 396 -6.64 -9.08 7.56
C GLU A 396 -7.87 -8.40 6.96
N LEU A 397 -8.94 -9.17 6.70
CA LEU A 397 -10.19 -8.65 6.17
C LEU A 397 -10.87 -7.73 7.19
N GLN A 398 -10.86 -8.08 8.47
CA GLN A 398 -11.40 -7.27 9.55
C GLN A 398 -10.68 -5.91 9.63
N THR A 399 -9.36 -5.88 9.47
CA THR A 399 -8.57 -4.64 9.50
C THR A 399 -8.91 -3.73 8.31
N VAL A 400 -9.03 -4.29 7.11
CA VAL A 400 -9.41 -3.54 5.90
C VAL A 400 -10.84 -3.01 6.01
N VAL A 401 -11.78 -3.85 6.44
CA VAL A 401 -13.19 -3.47 6.60
C VAL A 401 -13.34 -2.38 7.66
N THR A 402 -12.71 -2.53 8.83
CA THR A 402 -12.78 -1.53 9.91
C THR A 402 -12.09 -0.22 9.53
N SER A 403 -10.97 -0.24 8.80
CA SER A 403 -10.34 0.96 8.27
C SER A 403 -11.23 1.67 7.25
N THR A 404 -11.99 0.91 6.45
CA THR A 404 -12.96 1.48 5.49
C THR A 404 -14.12 2.14 6.24
N ILE A 405 -14.63 1.50 7.29
CA ILE A 405 -15.67 2.06 8.17
C ILE A 405 -15.20 3.35 8.85
N CYS A 406 -13.95 3.44 9.30
CA CYS A 406 -13.41 4.69 9.87
C CYS A 406 -13.59 5.88 8.91
N ASN A 407 -13.33 5.66 7.63
CA ASN A 407 -13.46 6.67 6.58
C ASN A 407 -14.92 6.98 6.24
N LEU A 408 -15.83 6.01 6.34
CA LEU A 408 -17.26 6.19 6.12
C LEU A 408 -17.98 6.92 7.27
N LEU A 409 -17.31 7.18 8.40
CA LEU A 409 -17.89 7.84 9.58
C LEU A 409 -17.45 9.31 9.73
N LEU A 410 -16.81 9.89 8.71
CA LEU A 410 -16.50 11.31 8.66
C LEU A 410 -17.78 12.16 8.58
N GLU A 411 -17.70 13.42 9.02
CA GLU A 411 -18.86 14.32 9.20
C GLU A 411 -19.79 14.41 7.99
N PHE A 412 -19.24 14.46 6.77
CA PHE A 412 -20.00 14.66 5.55
C PHE A 412 -20.47 13.35 4.90
N SER A 413 -20.28 12.22 5.57
CA SER A 413 -20.65 10.92 5.00
C SER A 413 -22.14 10.65 5.17
N PRO A 414 -22.90 10.39 4.08
CA PRO A 414 -24.31 10.01 4.17
C PRO A 414 -24.51 8.62 4.81
N ALA A 415 -23.43 7.90 5.12
CA ALA A 415 -23.46 6.63 5.83
C ALA A 415 -23.50 6.80 7.36
N LYS A 416 -23.18 7.98 7.90
CA LYS A 416 -23.00 8.18 9.34
C LYS A 416 -24.28 7.91 10.15
N GLU A 417 -25.40 8.56 9.80
CA GLU A 417 -26.67 8.39 10.50
C GLU A 417 -27.24 6.96 10.35
N PRO A 418 -27.30 6.36 9.15
CA PRO A 418 -27.79 4.98 9.01
C PRO A 418 -26.94 3.94 9.75
N MET A 419 -25.61 4.12 9.81
CA MET A 419 -24.73 3.24 10.58
C MET A 419 -24.95 3.38 12.08
N LEU A 420 -25.17 4.60 12.57
CA LEU A 420 -25.49 4.86 13.97
C LEU A 420 -26.79 4.13 14.38
N GLU A 421 -27.83 4.22 13.54
CA GLU A 421 -29.11 3.52 13.74
C GLU A 421 -28.95 1.99 13.70
N SER A 422 -27.95 1.50 12.96
CA SER A 422 -27.67 0.07 12.80
C SER A 422 -26.71 -0.50 13.85
N GLY A 423 -26.50 0.18 14.97
CA GLY A 423 -25.69 -0.34 16.09
C GLY A 423 -24.18 -0.21 15.91
N ALA A 424 -23.71 0.72 15.08
CA ALA A 424 -22.27 0.92 14.89
C ALA A 424 -21.53 1.30 16.17
N VAL A 425 -22.13 2.06 17.09
CA VAL A 425 -21.45 2.45 18.35
C VAL A 425 -21.03 1.22 19.14
N GLU A 426 -21.95 0.27 19.31
CA GLU A 426 -21.73 -0.98 20.05
C GLU A 426 -20.62 -1.81 19.40
N MET A 427 -20.69 -2.00 18.08
CA MET A 427 -19.70 -2.75 17.34
C MET A 427 -18.30 -2.10 17.38
N LEU A 428 -18.22 -0.77 17.22
CA LEU A 428 -16.96 -0.04 17.32
C LEU A 428 -16.36 -0.10 18.73
N CYS A 429 -17.20 -0.07 19.77
CA CYS A 429 -16.76 -0.27 21.16
C CYS A 429 -16.18 -1.68 21.36
N GLU A 430 -16.75 -2.72 20.76
CA GLU A 430 -16.18 -4.07 20.81
C GLU A 430 -14.83 -4.17 20.09
N LEU A 431 -14.65 -3.50 18.95
CA LEU A 431 -13.35 -3.44 18.27
C LEU A 431 -12.26 -2.85 19.15
N THR A 432 -12.62 -1.86 20.00
CA THR A 432 -11.65 -1.29 20.93
C THR A 432 -11.10 -2.33 21.90
N LYS A 433 -11.79 -3.44 22.17
CA LYS A 433 -11.38 -4.50 23.13
C LYS A 433 -10.50 -5.58 22.49
N HIS A 434 -10.30 -5.54 21.18
CA HIS A 434 -9.60 -6.58 20.44
C HIS A 434 -8.10 -6.69 20.84
N PRO A 435 -7.50 -7.90 20.88
CA PRO A 435 -6.07 -8.07 21.21
C PRO A 435 -5.13 -7.46 20.17
N ASP A 436 -5.57 -7.32 18.92
CA ASP A 436 -4.80 -6.69 17.85
C ASP A 436 -4.84 -5.15 17.92
N PRO A 437 -3.69 -4.46 17.92
CA PRO A 437 -3.64 -3.00 18.04
C PRO A 437 -4.23 -2.25 16.83
N ALA A 438 -4.20 -2.81 15.62
CA ALA A 438 -4.76 -2.16 14.44
C ALA A 438 -6.29 -2.07 14.53
N LEU A 439 -6.94 -3.12 15.05
CA LEU A 439 -8.39 -3.11 15.28
C LEU A 439 -8.79 -2.19 16.43
N ARG A 440 -7.99 -2.10 17.50
CA ARG A 440 -8.22 -1.11 18.57
C ARG A 440 -8.09 0.32 18.03
N LEU A 441 -7.06 0.57 17.23
CA LEU A 441 -6.82 1.85 16.58
C LEU A 441 -8.02 2.25 15.72
N ASN A 442 -8.50 1.32 14.87
CA ASN A 442 -9.65 1.56 14.00
C ASN A 442 -10.93 1.81 14.83
N GLY A 443 -11.18 1.03 15.88
CA GLY A 443 -12.32 1.25 16.78
C GLY A 443 -12.30 2.65 17.41
N SER A 444 -11.18 3.04 18.03
CA SER A 444 -11.03 4.38 18.62
C SER A 444 -11.13 5.50 17.59
N TRP A 445 -10.56 5.30 16.39
CA TRP A 445 -10.60 6.30 15.32
C TRP A 445 -12.00 6.48 14.73
N ALA A 446 -12.73 5.39 14.50
CA ALA A 446 -14.11 5.43 14.05
C ALA A 446 -15.03 6.13 15.06
N LEU A 447 -14.89 5.81 16.36
CA LEU A 447 -15.63 6.50 17.42
C LEU A 447 -15.29 7.99 17.48
N MET A 448 -14.01 8.35 17.32
CA MET A 448 -13.57 9.75 17.26
C MET A 448 -14.26 10.51 16.12
N ASN A 449 -14.30 9.92 14.92
CA ASN A 449 -14.97 10.51 13.76
C ASN A 449 -16.49 10.61 14.00
N MET A 450 -17.09 9.58 14.60
CA MET A 450 -18.51 9.56 14.92
C MET A 450 -18.88 10.65 15.93
N ALA A 451 -18.03 10.91 16.94
CA ALA A 451 -18.25 11.96 17.92
C ALA A 451 -18.04 13.38 17.36
N PHE A 452 -17.33 13.54 16.25
CA PHE A 452 -17.10 14.86 15.67
C PHE A 452 -18.41 15.48 15.18
N GLN A 453 -18.70 16.70 15.64
CA GLN A 453 -19.94 17.46 15.40
C GLN A 453 -21.25 16.68 15.63
N ALA A 454 -21.23 15.61 16.42
CA ALA A 454 -22.42 14.82 16.69
C ALA A 454 -23.34 15.47 17.74
N GLU A 455 -24.62 15.14 17.67
CA GLU A 455 -25.61 15.53 18.68
C GLU A 455 -25.28 14.97 20.06
N GLN A 456 -25.79 15.64 21.11
CA GLN A 456 -25.58 15.28 22.52
C GLN A 456 -25.87 13.80 22.79
N HIS A 457 -27.01 13.30 22.29
CA HIS A 457 -27.46 11.93 22.56
C HIS A 457 -26.48 10.89 22.02
N VAL A 458 -25.83 11.15 20.87
CA VAL A 458 -24.82 10.28 20.26
C VAL A 458 -23.56 10.23 21.12
N LYS A 459 -23.09 11.39 21.59
CA LYS A 459 -21.89 11.46 22.44
C LYS A 459 -22.10 10.80 23.79
N THR A 460 -23.26 11.01 24.40
CA THR A 460 -23.68 10.31 25.63
C THR A 460 -23.77 8.80 25.37
N LYS A 461 -24.32 8.36 24.23
CA LYS A 461 -24.32 6.94 23.85
C LYS A 461 -22.89 6.39 23.73
N ILE A 462 -21.97 7.08 23.06
CA ILE A 462 -20.58 6.65 22.89
C ILE A 462 -19.89 6.45 24.23
N ILE A 463 -19.92 7.46 25.12
CA ILE A 463 -19.21 7.38 26.40
C ILE A 463 -19.79 6.30 27.32
N ASN A 464 -21.11 6.14 27.34
CA ASN A 464 -21.79 5.13 28.15
C ASN A 464 -21.55 3.71 27.64
N THR A 465 -21.54 3.50 26.31
CA THR A 465 -21.29 2.18 25.72
C THR A 465 -19.81 1.79 25.79
N LEU A 466 -18.89 2.73 25.55
CA LEU A 466 -17.45 2.46 25.64
C LEU A 466 -17.03 2.18 27.09
N GLY A 467 -17.58 2.96 28.03
CA GLY A 467 -17.28 2.88 29.44
C GLY A 467 -15.94 3.55 29.81
N THR A 468 -15.91 4.19 30.98
CA THR A 468 -14.73 4.90 31.48
C THR A 468 -13.54 3.97 31.68
N ASP A 469 -13.75 2.77 32.20
CA ASP A 469 -12.71 1.75 32.37
C ASP A 469 -12.00 1.40 31.06
N ARG A 470 -12.73 1.34 29.94
CA ARG A 470 -12.12 1.05 28.64
C ARG A 470 -11.33 2.24 28.14
N ILE A 471 -11.82 3.46 28.32
CA ILE A 471 -11.08 4.69 27.99
C ILE A 471 -9.72 4.70 28.72
N PHE A 472 -9.71 4.35 30.01
CA PHE A 472 -8.47 4.21 30.77
C PHE A 472 -7.50 3.19 30.16
N GLN A 473 -8.01 2.02 29.78
CA GLN A 473 -7.18 0.97 29.18
C GLN A 473 -6.61 1.40 27.83
N LEU A 474 -7.37 2.14 27.02
CA LEU A 474 -6.94 2.64 25.71
C LEU A 474 -5.92 3.78 25.81
N LEU A 475 -6.00 4.61 26.86
CA LEU A 475 -5.02 5.68 27.12
C LEU A 475 -3.70 5.14 27.69
N GLY A 476 -3.71 3.94 28.27
CA GLY A 476 -2.51 3.20 28.68
C GLY A 476 -2.08 2.14 27.65
N ASP A 477 -2.51 2.22 26.40
CA ASP A 477 -2.14 1.25 25.36
C ASP A 477 -0.64 1.32 25.04
N ARG A 478 -0.08 0.21 24.54
CA ARG A 478 1.32 0.16 24.10
C ARG A 478 1.53 0.87 22.77
N ASP A 479 0.47 1.03 21.98
CA ASP A 479 0.51 1.75 20.70
C ASP A 479 0.06 3.20 20.89
N GLU A 480 0.99 4.13 20.77
CA GLU A 480 0.72 5.58 20.90
C GLU A 480 -0.33 6.09 19.91
N ARG A 481 -0.51 5.42 18.76
CA ARG A 481 -1.56 5.77 17.80
C ARG A 481 -2.94 5.54 18.38
N VAL A 482 -3.12 4.49 19.18
CA VAL A 482 -4.38 4.19 19.88
C VAL A 482 -4.64 5.26 20.94
N ILE A 483 -3.63 5.64 21.71
CA ILE A 483 -3.70 6.72 22.70
C ILE A 483 -4.13 8.03 22.01
N MET A 484 -3.46 8.39 20.91
CA MET A 484 -3.74 9.62 20.17
C MET A 484 -5.20 9.69 19.68
N LYS A 485 -5.71 8.60 19.08
CA LYS A 485 -7.12 8.55 18.62
C LYS A 485 -8.12 8.58 19.78
N THR A 486 -7.76 7.98 20.91
CA THR A 486 -8.60 7.99 22.12
C THR A 486 -8.66 9.39 22.76
N LEU A 487 -7.55 10.13 22.78
CA LEU A 487 -7.53 11.54 23.19
C LEU A 487 -8.35 12.41 22.22
N GLY A 488 -8.22 12.18 20.91
CA GLY A 488 -9.06 12.83 19.91
C GLY A 488 -10.55 12.58 20.14
N LEU A 489 -10.93 11.35 20.47
CA LEU A 489 -12.30 11.00 20.84
C LEU A 489 -12.77 11.79 22.07
N LEU A 490 -12.00 11.79 23.16
CA LEU A 490 -12.33 12.56 24.37
C LEU A 490 -12.50 14.06 24.09
N ARG A 491 -11.61 14.64 23.28
CA ARG A 491 -11.70 16.03 22.84
C ARG A 491 -13.00 16.30 22.06
N ASN A 492 -13.39 15.40 21.18
CA ASN A 492 -14.63 15.52 20.40
C ASN A 492 -15.87 15.35 21.28
N LEU A 493 -15.85 14.47 22.27
CA LEU A 493 -16.92 14.33 23.26
C LEU A 493 -17.07 15.63 24.07
N LEU A 494 -15.94 16.22 24.48
CA LEU A 494 -15.84 17.44 25.29
C LEU A 494 -15.62 18.70 24.45
N SER A 495 -16.44 18.92 23.43
CA SER A 495 -16.22 19.99 22.44
C SER A 495 -17.13 21.22 22.58
N ASN A 496 -18.27 21.12 23.28
CA ASN A 496 -19.19 22.24 23.48
C ASN A 496 -19.68 22.28 24.93
N THR A 497 -20.18 23.43 25.37
CA THR A 497 -20.58 23.68 26.77
C THR A 497 -21.58 22.65 27.29
N LEU A 498 -22.68 22.39 26.57
CA LEU A 498 -23.73 21.47 27.02
C LEU A 498 -23.21 20.03 27.17
N HIS A 499 -22.36 19.61 26.24
CA HIS A 499 -21.77 18.27 26.25
C HIS A 499 -20.78 18.12 27.39
N ILE A 500 -19.95 19.16 27.61
CA ILE A 500 -19.01 19.22 28.72
C ILE A 500 -19.74 19.15 30.05
N GLU A 501 -20.80 19.93 30.25
CA GLU A 501 -21.60 19.91 31.49
C GLU A 501 -22.17 18.53 31.75
N THR A 502 -22.84 17.94 30.75
CA THR A 502 -23.48 16.63 30.88
C THR A 502 -22.44 15.55 31.21
N ILE A 503 -21.38 15.45 30.41
CA ILE A 503 -20.36 14.40 30.58
C ILE A 503 -19.58 14.58 31.88
N MET A 504 -19.15 15.80 32.21
CA MET A 504 -18.34 16.03 33.41
C MET A 504 -19.17 15.89 34.70
N SER A 505 -20.47 16.20 34.67
CA SER A 505 -21.33 15.98 35.84
C SER A 505 -21.43 14.50 36.25
N GLU A 506 -21.32 13.58 35.28
CA GLU A 506 -21.41 12.13 35.51
C GLU A 506 -20.04 11.44 35.60
N HIS A 507 -19.01 11.98 34.95
CA HIS A 507 -17.73 11.28 34.74
C HIS A 507 -16.48 12.14 35.00
N SER A 508 -16.58 13.25 35.72
CA SER A 508 -15.46 14.16 35.97
C SER A 508 -14.24 13.47 36.57
N SER A 509 -14.44 12.63 37.59
CA SER A 509 -13.33 11.96 38.30
C SER A 509 -12.53 11.05 37.37
N GLU A 510 -13.23 10.33 36.51
CA GLU A 510 -12.69 9.40 35.52
C GLU A 510 -12.00 10.14 34.38
N VAL A 511 -12.65 11.16 33.82
CA VAL A 511 -12.06 11.96 32.74
C VAL A 511 -10.78 12.65 33.20
N LEU A 512 -10.78 13.28 34.38
CA LEU A 512 -9.61 13.97 34.91
C LEU A 512 -8.48 12.99 35.25
N ARG A 513 -8.79 11.85 35.89
CA ARG A 513 -7.78 10.82 36.18
C ARG A 513 -7.17 10.24 34.89
N ALA A 514 -7.97 10.09 33.83
CA ALA A 514 -7.51 9.62 32.51
C ALA A 514 -6.54 10.60 31.85
N VAL A 515 -6.88 11.89 31.85
CA VAL A 515 -6.01 12.93 31.32
C VAL A 515 -4.74 13.09 32.17
N SER A 516 -4.86 13.02 33.51
CA SER A 516 -3.70 13.09 34.41
C SER A 516 -2.69 11.98 34.16
N LEU A 517 -3.15 10.76 33.89
CA LEU A 517 -2.27 9.63 33.56
C LEU A 517 -1.38 9.93 32.34
N VAL A 518 -1.98 10.44 31.26
CA VAL A 518 -1.26 10.78 30.02
C VAL A 518 -0.25 11.92 30.25
N LEU A 519 -0.58 12.88 31.11
CA LEU A 519 0.34 13.97 31.46
C LEU A 519 1.53 13.53 32.32
N ASP A 520 1.32 12.51 33.16
CA ASP A 520 2.34 11.92 34.03
C ASP A 520 3.31 11.01 33.27
N ASP A 521 2.79 10.17 32.38
CA ASP A 521 3.58 9.19 31.64
C ASP A 521 4.59 9.85 30.67
N PRO A 522 5.70 9.17 30.32
CA PRO A 522 6.77 9.72 29.50
C PRO A 522 6.42 9.73 28.00
N HIS A 523 5.25 10.29 27.64
CA HIS A 523 4.80 10.42 26.26
C HIS A 523 5.43 11.62 25.53
N PRO A 524 5.48 11.59 24.18
CA PRO A 524 5.88 12.73 23.36
C PRO A 524 5.03 14.00 23.63
N PRO A 525 5.58 15.20 23.40
CA PRO A 525 4.86 16.47 23.56
C PRO A 525 3.53 16.51 22.79
N GLU A 526 3.44 15.94 21.59
CA GLU A 526 2.23 15.88 20.77
C GLU A 526 1.06 15.15 21.48
N VAL A 527 1.35 14.10 22.23
CA VAL A 527 0.34 13.34 22.97
C VAL A 527 -0.13 14.16 24.19
N LYS A 528 0.81 14.76 24.91
CA LYS A 528 0.52 15.62 26.07
C LYS A 528 -0.22 16.89 25.69
N GLU A 529 0.04 17.42 24.48
CA GLU A 529 -0.69 18.53 23.88
C GLU A 529 -2.20 18.22 23.77
N GLN A 530 -2.57 17.03 23.29
CA GLN A 530 -3.99 16.67 23.19
C GLN A 530 -4.65 16.60 24.57
N ALA A 531 -3.95 16.06 25.57
CA ALA A 531 -4.42 15.99 26.95
C ALA A 531 -4.65 17.39 27.57
N ILE A 532 -3.72 18.33 27.37
CA ILE A 532 -3.88 19.71 27.88
C ILE A 532 -4.98 20.49 27.13
N ILE A 533 -5.20 20.22 25.83
CA ILE A 533 -6.32 20.80 25.07
C ILE A 533 -7.67 20.33 25.63
N ILE A 534 -7.80 19.06 26.04
CA ILE A 534 -9.03 18.55 26.68
C ILE A 534 -9.31 19.32 27.99
N ILE A 535 -8.28 19.55 28.82
CA ILE A 535 -8.40 20.40 30.01
C ILE A 535 -8.83 21.82 29.63
N GLY A 536 -8.27 22.36 28.56
CA GLY A 536 -8.64 23.67 28.02
C GLY A 536 -10.12 23.74 27.63
N ASN A 537 -10.64 22.71 26.96
CA ASN A 537 -12.06 22.62 26.63
C ASN A 537 -12.93 22.55 27.89
N ILE A 538 -12.60 21.68 28.85
CA ILE A 538 -13.33 21.56 30.12
C ILE A 538 -13.36 22.90 30.85
N THR A 539 -12.21 23.57 30.96
CA THR A 539 -12.12 24.88 31.62
C THR A 539 -12.90 25.96 30.89
N ALA A 540 -12.97 25.95 29.55
CA ALA A 540 -13.82 26.87 28.81
C ALA A 540 -15.32 26.58 29.00
N GLY A 541 -15.71 25.30 28.97
CA GLY A 541 -17.10 24.88 28.90
C GLY A 541 -17.82 24.67 30.23
N ALA A 542 -17.14 24.21 31.28
CA ALA A 542 -17.80 23.85 32.54
C ALA A 542 -18.27 25.08 33.32
N ARG A 543 -19.58 25.32 33.42
CA ARG A 543 -20.13 26.51 34.10
C ARG A 543 -20.36 26.29 35.59
N ASP A 544 -20.94 25.14 35.94
CA ASP A 544 -21.47 24.89 37.29
C ASP A 544 -20.36 24.53 38.29
N GLU A 545 -19.35 23.78 37.85
CA GLU A 545 -18.26 23.31 38.71
C GLU A 545 -16.88 23.48 38.09
N ASP A 546 -15.89 23.65 38.96
CA ASP A 546 -14.48 23.80 38.63
C ASP A 546 -13.70 22.51 38.79
N TYR A 547 -14.06 21.51 37.98
CA TYR A 547 -13.44 20.18 38.03
C TYR A 547 -11.89 20.23 38.01
N VAL A 548 -11.32 21.13 37.21
CA VAL A 548 -9.86 21.25 37.03
C VAL A 548 -9.16 21.86 38.25
N LEU A 549 -9.74 22.87 38.90
CA LEU A 549 -9.11 23.51 40.07
C LEU A 549 -9.22 22.65 41.33
N GLN A 550 -10.11 21.66 41.33
CA GLN A 550 -10.24 20.68 42.42
C GLN A 550 -9.17 19.58 42.36
N ASP A 551 -8.54 19.36 41.20
CA ASP A 551 -7.49 18.35 41.02
C ASP A 551 -6.08 18.96 41.14
N GLU A 552 -5.46 18.81 42.31
CA GLU A 552 -4.13 19.36 42.57
C GLU A 552 -3.04 18.85 41.60
N LYS A 553 -3.17 17.62 41.07
CA LYS A 553 -2.17 17.06 40.16
C LYS A 553 -2.23 17.76 38.82
N ILE A 554 -3.44 17.96 38.30
CA ILE A 554 -3.65 18.68 37.05
C ILE A 554 -3.19 20.13 37.19
N VAL A 555 -3.53 20.80 38.30
CA VAL A 555 -3.09 22.18 38.57
C VAL A 555 -1.56 22.29 38.55
N LYS A 556 -0.84 21.35 39.19
CA LYS A 556 0.64 21.31 39.16
C LYS A 556 1.17 21.11 37.73
N LYS A 557 0.58 20.21 36.94
CA LYS A 557 1.00 19.99 35.55
C LYS A 557 0.83 21.21 34.65
N ILE A 558 -0.29 21.93 34.81
CA ILE A 558 -0.51 23.18 34.06
C ILE A 558 0.61 24.19 34.40
N ARG A 559 1.00 24.29 35.69
CA ARG A 559 2.11 25.17 36.10
C ARG A 559 3.44 24.75 35.51
N ASP A 560 3.75 23.46 35.53
CA ASP A 560 5.00 22.93 34.97
C ASP A 560 5.08 23.21 33.45
N PHE A 561 3.96 23.08 32.75
CA PHE A 561 3.89 23.33 31.31
C PHE A 561 3.96 24.81 30.92
N LEU A 562 3.52 25.74 31.77
CA LEU A 562 3.72 27.17 31.50
C LEU A 562 5.20 27.53 31.30
N VAL A 563 6.10 26.86 32.02
CA VAL A 563 7.55 27.10 31.96
C VAL A 563 8.29 26.00 31.19
N ALA A 564 7.57 25.16 30.45
CA ALA A 564 8.19 24.13 29.62
C ALA A 564 8.89 24.75 28.40
N ASN A 565 9.99 24.12 27.97
CA ASN A 565 10.71 24.53 26.76
C ASN A 565 9.95 24.17 25.46
N ASP A 566 8.90 23.35 25.54
CA ASP A 566 8.10 22.96 24.39
C ASP A 566 6.95 23.96 24.17
N ASN A 567 6.95 24.61 23.01
CA ASN A 567 5.98 25.66 22.69
C ASN A 567 4.53 25.16 22.67
N LYS A 568 4.27 23.90 22.26
CA LYS A 568 2.90 23.37 22.17
C LYS A 568 2.32 23.18 23.57
N LEU A 569 3.11 22.60 24.47
CA LEU A 569 2.71 22.41 25.88
C LEU A 569 2.52 23.74 26.59
N GLN A 570 3.41 24.70 26.35
CA GLN A 570 3.32 26.04 26.90
C GLN A 570 2.05 26.75 26.42
N MET A 571 1.74 26.71 25.12
CA MET A 571 0.52 27.30 24.56
C MET A 571 -0.75 26.65 25.11
N GLY A 572 -0.76 25.32 25.26
CA GLY A 572 -1.87 24.61 25.87
C GLY A 572 -2.10 25.03 27.33
N ALA A 573 -1.04 25.19 28.11
CA ALA A 573 -1.13 25.64 29.49
C ALA A 573 -1.63 27.09 29.61
N VAL A 574 -1.15 27.98 28.73
CA VAL A 574 -1.64 29.36 28.63
C VAL A 574 -3.12 29.39 28.30
N PHE A 575 -3.58 28.59 27.34
CA PHE A 575 -4.98 28.49 26.97
C PHE A 575 -5.87 28.09 28.16
N VAL A 576 -5.45 27.10 28.95
CA VAL A 576 -6.16 26.68 30.17
C VAL A 576 -6.23 27.83 31.19
N VAL A 577 -5.11 28.49 31.47
CA VAL A 577 -5.05 29.57 32.47
C VAL A 577 -5.90 30.77 32.05
N ARG A 578 -5.89 31.13 30.76
CA ARG A 578 -6.75 32.18 30.20
C ARG A 578 -8.22 31.86 30.45
N ASN A 579 -8.67 30.66 30.09
CA ASN A 579 -10.06 30.24 30.27
C ASN A 579 -10.49 30.23 31.75
N LEU A 580 -9.56 29.97 32.68
CA LEU A 580 -9.81 30.05 34.12
C LEU A 580 -9.89 31.50 34.63
N LEU A 581 -9.11 32.42 34.06
CA LEU A 581 -9.11 33.84 34.42
C LEU A 581 -10.40 34.56 33.98
N ASP A 582 -10.98 34.13 32.87
CA ASP A 582 -12.23 34.69 32.33
C ASP A 582 -13.45 34.44 33.23
N LYS A 583 -13.34 33.55 34.23
CA LYS A 583 -14.43 33.23 35.15
C LYS A 583 -14.25 33.92 36.51
N SER A 584 -15.30 34.59 36.95
CA SER A 584 -15.31 35.36 38.19
C SER A 584 -14.99 34.49 39.42
N GLY A 585 -14.16 35.02 40.33
CA GLY A 585 -13.81 34.37 41.60
C GLY A 585 -12.58 33.43 41.57
N ARG A 586 -12.07 33.06 40.38
CA ARG A 586 -10.94 32.10 40.26
C ARG A 586 -9.56 32.75 40.35
N GLN A 587 -9.47 34.06 40.17
CA GLN A 587 -8.22 34.82 40.21
C GLN A 587 -7.47 34.66 41.55
N GLN A 588 -8.19 34.61 42.67
CA GLN A 588 -7.58 34.46 43.99
C GLN A 588 -6.97 33.06 44.18
N ILE A 589 -7.64 32.03 43.66
CA ILE A 589 -7.15 30.64 43.68
C ILE A 589 -5.89 30.53 42.81
N LEU A 590 -5.92 31.07 41.60
CA LEU A 590 -4.75 31.06 40.70
C LEU A 590 -3.53 31.79 41.31
N ARG A 591 -3.75 32.88 42.05
CA ARG A 591 -2.68 33.54 42.81
C ARG A 591 -2.13 32.66 43.92
N GLN A 592 -2.99 31.98 44.69
CA GLN A 592 -2.54 31.07 45.76
C GLN A 592 -1.71 29.90 45.22
N TRP A 593 -2.01 29.44 44.01
CA TRP A 593 -1.26 28.37 43.35
C TRP A 593 0.04 28.84 42.69
N GLY A 594 0.32 30.15 42.66
CA GLY A 594 1.57 30.70 42.10
C GLY A 594 1.61 30.67 40.56
N PHE A 595 0.47 30.89 39.91
CA PHE A 595 0.41 31.05 38.45
C PHE A 595 0.89 32.43 38.00
N LEU A 596 0.80 33.45 38.87
CA LEU A 596 1.17 34.82 38.53
C LEU A 596 2.68 34.93 38.27
N GLU A 597 3.51 34.35 39.14
CA GLU A 597 4.96 34.37 38.99
C GLU A 597 5.41 33.62 37.72
N ASN A 598 4.74 32.52 37.38
CA ASN A 598 5.04 31.75 36.17
C ASN A 598 4.68 32.53 34.90
N LEU A 599 3.56 33.28 34.90
CA LEU A 599 3.17 34.15 33.77
C LEU A 599 4.12 35.34 33.61
N GLU A 600 4.60 35.93 34.71
CA GLU A 600 5.61 36.99 34.68
C GLU A 600 6.94 36.49 34.10
N GLN A 601 7.38 35.28 34.49
CA GLN A 601 8.56 34.64 33.91
C GLN A 601 8.40 34.40 32.41
N LEU A 602 7.22 33.95 31.98
CA LEU A 602 6.89 33.75 30.56
C LEU A 602 7.08 35.06 29.77
N LEU A 603 6.50 36.16 30.24
CA LEU A 603 6.61 37.48 29.59
C LEU A 603 8.05 37.96 29.43
N HIS A 604 8.96 37.56 30.32
CA HIS A 604 10.38 37.89 30.23
C HIS A 604 11.17 36.99 29.27
N MET A 605 10.66 35.79 28.96
CA MET A 605 11.30 34.82 28.06
C MET A 605 10.84 34.96 26.60
N THR A 606 9.71 35.61 26.33
CA THR A 606 9.13 35.76 24.99
C THR A 606 9.65 37.01 24.26
N PRO A 607 10.30 36.89 23.08
CA PRO A 607 10.78 38.05 22.32
C PRO A 607 9.63 38.96 21.84
N GLN A 608 9.83 40.29 21.93
CA GLN A 608 8.86 41.35 21.59
C GLN A 608 8.33 41.34 20.13
N HIS A 609 8.91 40.52 19.25
CA HIS A 609 8.53 40.40 17.83
C HIS A 609 7.98 39.02 17.43
N SER A 610 7.67 38.17 18.40
CA SER A 610 6.96 36.92 18.13
C SER A 610 5.46 37.21 17.98
N GLN A 611 4.74 36.40 17.18
CA GLN A 611 3.26 36.46 17.04
C GLN A 611 2.51 36.51 18.40
N PHE A 612 3.19 36.10 19.48
CA PHE A 612 2.75 36.16 20.87
C PHE A 612 2.47 37.58 21.40
N TYR A 613 3.06 38.65 20.85
CA TYR A 613 2.89 40.00 21.42
C TYR A 613 1.59 40.70 20.96
N GLU A 614 1.03 40.32 19.81
CA GLU A 614 -0.17 40.97 19.25
C GLU A 614 -1.49 40.38 19.78
N GLU A 615 -1.56 39.08 20.09
CA GLU A 615 -2.78 38.46 20.65
C GLU A 615 -3.02 38.80 22.14
N TYR A 616 -1.97 39.14 22.89
CA TYR A 616 -2.05 39.42 24.33
C TYR A 616 -2.56 40.82 24.70
N HIS A 617 -2.57 41.77 23.75
CA HIS A 617 -2.92 43.17 24.02
C HIS A 617 -4.33 43.58 23.56
N THR A 618 -5.11 42.66 23.00
CA THR A 618 -6.46 42.95 22.49
C THR A 618 -7.61 42.19 23.17
N GLY A 619 -7.37 41.52 24.30
CA GLY A 619 -8.40 40.81 25.08
C GLY A 619 -8.48 41.29 26.52
#